data_AF-A0AA39WFS3-F1
#
_entry.id   AF-A0AA39WFS3-F1
#
_cell.length_a   1.000
_cell.length_b   1.000
_cell.length_c   1.000
_cell.angle_alpha   90.00
_cell.angle_beta   90.00
_cell.angle_gamma   90.00
#
_symmetry.space_group_name_H-M   'P 1'
#
loop_
_entity.id
_entity.type
_entity.pdbx_description
1 polymer ?
#
loop_
_entity_poly.entity_id
_entity_poly.type
_entity_poly.pdbx_seq_one_letter_code
_entity_poly.pdbx_strand_id
1 'polypeptide(L)'
;MKANIGVRLSLVVALIALSFTATAAGPASQNTIQHPLTKAKTISMSETEASNSVPGNNDAFFGPVPKAEQIFYIRFLEIAPTPIPVSKYFFLLIRGWIPASTRQKLNLELAHLAAATLTISSSAVLDDGAKLERSSVAIPFRTVELGEGAHIGIRNATGAYVDHLALEGQNEILTDYWIPGPFVKTGVWTFEVVASLGGEGKEGVCLFALSLTQRLEGTPGW
;
A
#
# COMPACT_ATOMS: atom_id res chain seq x y z
N MET A 1 -31.11 21.83 1.62
CA MET A 1 -30.58 20.76 2.50
C MET A 1 -29.27 20.25 1.91
N LYS A 2 -28.13 20.64 2.50
CA LYS A 2 -26.79 20.17 2.12
C LYS A 2 -26.47 18.98 3.01
N ALA A 3 -26.44 17.77 2.45
CA ALA A 3 -26.17 16.54 3.21
C ALA A 3 -24.80 15.96 2.81
N ASN A 4 -23.84 16.11 3.72
CA ASN A 4 -22.67 15.29 4.01
C ASN A 4 -22.09 14.39 2.89
N ILE A 5 -21.29 15.00 2.03
CA ILE A 5 -20.44 14.33 1.01
C ILE A 5 -19.12 13.80 1.63
N GLY A 6 -18.72 14.29 2.81
CA GLY A 6 -17.46 13.94 3.48
C GLY A 6 -17.43 12.60 4.24
N VAL A 7 -18.55 11.89 4.37
CA VAL A 7 -18.66 10.72 5.28
C VAL A 7 -18.44 9.36 4.59
N ARG A 8 -18.45 9.29 3.24
CA ARG A 8 -18.43 8.00 2.52
C ARG A 8 -17.06 7.56 1.99
N LEU A 9 -16.06 8.44 1.98
CA LEU A 9 -14.68 8.06 1.63
C LEU A 9 -13.90 7.53 2.84
N SER A 10 -14.31 7.91 4.05
CA SER A 10 -13.99 7.18 5.27
C SER A 10 -14.39 5.72 5.17
N LEU A 11 -15.29 5.28 4.27
CA LEU A 11 -15.72 3.88 4.19
C LEU A 11 -14.73 2.97 3.44
N VAL A 12 -13.86 3.47 2.56
CA VAL A 12 -12.85 2.63 1.87
C VAL A 12 -11.63 2.42 2.76
N VAL A 13 -11.28 3.45 3.52
CA VAL A 13 -10.27 3.43 4.58
C VAL A 13 -10.82 2.76 5.85
N ALA A 14 -12.11 2.94 6.14
CA ALA A 14 -12.82 2.18 7.17
C ALA A 14 -13.27 0.82 6.67
N LEU A 15 -13.16 0.42 5.40
CA LEU A 15 -13.38 -0.98 4.99
C LEU A 15 -12.19 -1.84 5.42
N ILE A 16 -10.99 -1.25 5.49
CA ILE A 16 -9.83 -1.81 6.20
C ILE A 16 -10.06 -1.83 7.73
N ALA A 17 -10.96 -0.99 8.27
CA ALA A 17 -11.32 -0.93 9.69
C ALA A 17 -12.71 -1.53 10.04
N LEU A 18 -13.52 -1.96 9.07
CA LEU A 18 -14.89 -2.49 9.20
C LEU A 18 -14.93 -3.99 8.92
N SER A 19 -13.82 -4.58 8.45
CA SER A 19 -13.57 -6.01 8.59
C SER A 19 -13.52 -6.48 10.06
N PHE A 20 -13.65 -5.59 11.05
CA PHE A 20 -13.76 -5.94 12.47
C PHE A 20 -15.17 -6.34 12.95
N THR A 21 -16.21 -6.27 12.12
CA THR A 21 -17.52 -6.86 12.48
C THR A 21 -18.33 -7.25 11.24
N ALA A 22 -18.17 -8.49 10.76
CA ALA A 22 -19.25 -9.22 10.10
C ALA A 22 -18.87 -10.70 9.95
N THR A 23 -19.71 -11.56 10.52
CA THR A 23 -19.65 -13.01 10.43
C THR A 23 -20.28 -13.48 9.10
N ALA A 24 -19.54 -14.30 8.35
CA ALA A 24 -19.97 -15.37 7.42
C ALA A 24 -21.12 -15.14 6.43
N ALA A 25 -20.83 -15.34 5.13
CA ALA A 25 -21.59 -16.26 4.26
C ALA A 25 -20.78 -16.63 2.99
N GLY A 26 -20.80 -17.93 2.65
CA GLY A 26 -19.97 -18.57 1.62
C GLY A 26 -20.37 -18.35 0.14
N PRO A 27 -19.80 -19.16 -0.78
CA PRO A 27 -19.32 -18.67 -2.07
C PRO A 27 -20.29 -18.85 -3.23
N ALA A 28 -20.12 -18.03 -4.27
CA ALA A 28 -20.66 -18.29 -5.60
C ALA A 28 -19.55 -18.15 -6.68
N SER A 29 -19.67 -19.00 -7.68
CA SER A 29 -18.65 -19.49 -8.61
C SER A 29 -18.68 -18.81 -9.98
N GLN A 30 -17.52 -18.82 -10.66
CA GLN A 30 -17.28 -18.85 -12.12
C GLN A 30 -17.61 -17.62 -13.01
N ASN A 31 -16.60 -17.04 -13.68
CA ASN A 31 -16.11 -17.52 -15.00
C ASN A 31 -15.05 -16.58 -15.60
N THR A 32 -14.03 -17.19 -16.19
CA THR A 32 -12.89 -16.55 -16.86
C THR A 32 -13.26 -16.10 -18.27
N ILE A 33 -13.04 -14.82 -18.61
CA ILE A 33 -12.89 -14.36 -20.00
C ILE A 33 -11.60 -13.54 -20.08
N GLN A 34 -10.64 -14.05 -20.85
CA GLN A 34 -9.39 -13.37 -21.19
C GLN A 34 -9.65 -12.37 -22.33
N HIS A 35 -9.29 -11.11 -22.14
CA HIS A 35 -9.14 -10.13 -23.22
C HIS A 35 -7.66 -9.73 -23.38
N PRO A 36 -7.19 -9.45 -24.60
CA PRO A 36 -5.76 -9.33 -24.92
C PRO A 36 -5.13 -8.05 -24.36
N LEU A 37 -3.86 -8.15 -23.94
CA LEU A 37 -3.03 -7.01 -23.52
C LEU A 37 -2.74 -6.08 -24.71
N THR A 38 -3.41 -4.93 -24.74
CA THR A 38 -3.04 -3.81 -25.61
C THR A 38 -1.90 -3.03 -24.96
N LYS A 39 -0.72 -3.01 -25.61
CA LYS A 39 0.47 -2.26 -25.19
C LYS A 39 0.14 -0.79 -24.90
N ALA A 40 0.34 -0.36 -23.65
CA ALA A 40 0.30 1.03 -23.27
C ALA A 40 1.55 1.78 -23.77
N LYS A 41 1.32 3.00 -24.23
CA LYS A 41 2.24 3.97 -24.81
C LYS A 41 3.30 4.40 -23.80
N THR A 42 4.57 4.20 -24.13
CA THR A 42 5.73 4.68 -23.35
C THR A 42 5.71 6.22 -23.28
N ILE A 43 5.43 6.75 -22.09
CA ILE A 43 5.64 8.17 -21.77
C ILE A 43 7.12 8.31 -21.41
N SER A 44 7.82 9.21 -22.09
CA SER A 44 9.22 9.55 -21.80
C SER A 44 9.29 10.20 -20.42
N MET A 45 9.70 9.45 -19.39
CA MET A 45 9.98 9.98 -18.06
C MET A 45 11.19 10.92 -18.09
N SER A 46 11.13 12.00 -17.32
CA SER A 46 12.30 12.86 -17.10
C SER A 46 13.34 12.16 -16.22
N GLU A 47 14.61 12.55 -16.35
CA GLU A 47 15.74 11.96 -15.60
C GLU A 47 15.59 12.11 -14.07
N THR A 48 14.90 13.16 -13.62
CA THR A 48 14.56 13.40 -12.21
C THR A 48 13.48 12.43 -11.71
N GLU A 49 12.47 12.13 -12.53
CA GLU A 49 11.41 11.15 -12.19
C GLU A 49 11.95 9.72 -12.16
N ALA A 50 12.88 9.37 -13.06
CA ALA A 50 13.55 8.07 -13.06
C ALA A 50 14.41 7.85 -11.79
N SER A 51 14.96 8.91 -11.19
CA SER A 51 15.74 8.80 -9.94
C SER A 51 14.87 8.48 -8.71
N ASN A 52 13.58 8.83 -8.77
CA ASN A 52 12.64 8.72 -7.66
C ASN A 52 11.64 7.56 -7.81
N SER A 53 11.70 6.80 -8.91
CA SER A 53 10.91 5.57 -9.07
C SER A 53 11.39 4.46 -8.14
N VAL A 54 10.46 3.62 -7.70
CA VAL A 54 10.79 2.45 -6.87
C VAL A 54 11.23 1.31 -7.80
N PRO A 55 12.40 0.69 -7.59
CA PRO A 55 12.86 -0.40 -8.45
C PRO A 55 11.85 -1.56 -8.53
N GLY A 56 11.71 -2.21 -9.69
CA GLY A 56 10.86 -3.39 -9.88
C GLY A 56 9.78 -3.19 -10.96
N ASN A 57 8.73 -4.00 -10.93
CA ASN A 57 7.60 -3.94 -11.87
C ASN A 57 6.40 -3.32 -11.16
N ASN A 58 6.39 -1.99 -11.16
CA ASN A 58 5.38 -1.14 -10.52
C ASN A 58 5.47 0.28 -11.10
N ASP A 59 4.44 1.08 -10.90
CA ASP A 59 4.41 2.51 -11.28
C ASP A 59 4.58 3.45 -10.07
N ALA A 60 5.20 2.97 -8.98
CA ALA A 60 5.33 3.70 -7.73
C ALA A 60 6.62 4.54 -7.65
N PHE A 61 6.56 5.58 -6.82
CA PHE A 61 7.65 6.50 -6.52
C PHE A 61 7.91 6.53 -5.02
N PHE A 62 9.13 6.91 -4.62
CA PHE A 62 9.41 7.22 -3.22
C PHE A 62 8.67 8.50 -2.82
N GLY A 63 7.82 8.40 -1.80
CA GLY A 63 7.02 9.51 -1.30
C GLY A 63 5.91 9.04 -0.35
N PRO A 64 5.31 9.91 0.47
CA PRO A 64 5.55 11.35 0.55
C PRO A 64 6.87 11.73 1.26
N VAL A 65 7.50 10.81 2.00
CA VAL A 65 8.81 11.05 2.63
C VAL A 65 9.93 10.82 1.61
N PRO A 66 10.88 11.76 1.43
CA PRO A 66 11.98 11.60 0.48
C PRO A 66 12.79 10.32 0.74
N LYS A 67 13.21 9.63 -0.32
CA LYS A 67 13.99 8.38 -0.23
C LYS A 67 15.19 8.47 0.74
N ALA A 68 15.88 9.61 0.76
CA ALA A 68 17.06 9.83 1.60
C ALA A 68 16.76 9.85 3.10
N GLU A 69 15.50 10.05 3.48
CA GLU A 69 15.02 10.07 4.87
C GLU A 69 14.41 8.72 5.30
N GLN A 70 14.31 7.76 4.39
CA GLN A 70 13.80 6.41 4.65
C GLN A 70 14.93 5.47 5.08
N ILE A 71 14.68 4.60 6.06
CA ILE A 71 15.72 3.71 6.61
C ILE A 71 15.70 2.29 6.06
N PHE A 72 14.59 1.87 5.45
CA PHE A 72 14.46 0.58 4.80
C PHE A 72 14.88 0.70 3.34
N TYR A 73 15.96 0.01 2.99
CA TYR A 73 16.42 -0.06 1.61
C TYR A 73 15.53 -1.03 0.83
N ILE A 74 14.74 -0.50 -0.11
CA ILE A 74 13.93 -1.30 -1.02
C ILE A 74 14.80 -1.76 -2.20
N ARG A 75 15.00 -3.08 -2.29
CA ARG A 75 15.68 -3.72 -3.42
C ARG A 75 14.78 -3.76 -4.64
N PHE A 76 13.52 -4.13 -4.45
CA PHE A 76 12.48 -4.00 -5.47
C PHE A 76 11.08 -4.07 -4.87
N LEU A 77 10.10 -3.60 -5.64
CA LEU A 77 8.66 -3.70 -5.45
C LEU A 77 8.02 -4.34 -6.69
N GLU A 78 7.22 -5.37 -6.47
CA GLU A 78 6.34 -5.97 -7.49
C GLU A 78 4.89 -5.62 -7.15
N ILE A 79 4.13 -5.16 -8.13
CA ILE A 79 2.67 -5.03 -8.04
C ILE A 79 2.05 -5.86 -9.17
N ALA A 80 1.15 -6.78 -8.82
CA ALA A 80 0.55 -7.70 -9.79
C ALA A 80 -0.97 -7.86 -9.59
N PRO A 81 -1.81 -7.54 -10.59
CA PRO A 81 -1.44 -6.92 -11.87
C PRO A 81 -1.10 -5.44 -11.70
N THR A 82 -0.30 -4.91 -12.63
CA THR A 82 -0.07 -3.47 -12.81
C THR A 82 -0.62 -3.04 -14.18
N PRO A 83 -1.48 -2.00 -14.26
CA PRO A 83 -2.05 -1.22 -13.15
C PRO A 83 -3.01 -2.04 -12.27
N ILE A 84 -3.25 -1.59 -11.04
CA ILE A 84 -4.10 -2.30 -10.08
C ILE A 84 -5.55 -2.29 -10.58
N PRO A 85 -6.20 -3.46 -10.74
CA PRO A 85 -7.58 -3.53 -11.17
C PRO A 85 -8.54 -3.15 -10.06
N VAL A 86 -9.67 -2.55 -10.45
CA VAL A 86 -10.85 -2.45 -9.61
C VAL A 86 -11.61 -3.77 -9.65
N SER A 87 -12.31 -4.13 -8.58
CA SER A 87 -13.17 -5.34 -8.55
C SER A 87 -12.41 -6.69 -8.67
N LYS A 88 -11.07 -6.69 -8.51
CA LYS A 88 -10.22 -7.90 -8.52
C LYS A 88 -9.08 -7.80 -7.51
N TYR A 89 -8.58 -8.95 -7.07
CA TYR A 89 -7.38 -9.01 -6.23
C TYR A 89 -6.13 -8.51 -6.98
N PHE A 90 -5.27 -7.86 -6.22
CA PHE A 90 -3.90 -7.55 -6.60
C PHE A 90 -2.97 -7.89 -5.43
N PHE A 91 -1.71 -8.08 -5.75
CA PHE A 91 -0.66 -8.48 -4.83
C PHE A 91 0.46 -7.46 -4.86
N LEU A 92 1.05 -7.17 -3.71
CA LEU A 92 2.33 -6.49 -3.62
C LEU A 92 3.37 -7.36 -2.94
N LEU A 93 4.61 -7.28 -3.44
CA LEU A 93 5.79 -7.83 -2.81
C LEU A 93 6.86 -6.75 -2.73
N ILE A 94 7.23 -6.35 -1.51
CA ILE A 94 8.39 -5.51 -1.25
C ILE A 94 9.50 -6.40 -0.73
N ARG A 95 10.70 -6.30 -1.32
CA ARG A 95 11.91 -6.92 -0.78
C ARG A 95 12.94 -5.86 -0.42
N GLY A 96 13.55 -6.00 0.74
CA GLY A 96 14.55 -5.03 1.20
C GLY A 96 15.18 -5.39 2.54
N TRP A 97 15.93 -4.46 3.10
CA TRP A 97 16.56 -4.62 4.41
C TRP A 97 16.87 -3.27 5.05
N ILE A 98 17.17 -3.26 6.35
CA ILE A 98 17.70 -2.08 7.04
C ILE A 98 19.24 -2.20 7.08
N PRO A 99 20.00 -1.28 6.45
CA PRO A 99 21.46 -1.35 6.44
C PRO A 99 22.04 -1.40 7.85
N ALA A 100 23.11 -2.19 8.05
CA ALA A 100 23.74 -2.36 9.36
C ALA A 100 24.22 -1.03 9.97
N SER A 101 24.77 -0.14 9.14
CA SER A 101 25.18 1.21 9.56
C SER A 101 24.00 2.03 10.08
N THR A 102 22.85 1.96 9.43
CA THR A 102 21.62 2.63 9.87
C THR A 102 21.11 2.07 11.19
N ARG A 103 21.12 0.74 11.36
CA ARG A 103 20.73 0.08 12.61
C ARG A 103 21.61 0.52 13.77
N GLN A 104 22.93 0.53 13.58
CA GLN A 104 23.89 0.96 14.59
C GLN A 104 23.72 2.44 14.93
N LYS A 105 23.64 3.32 13.91
CA LYS A 105 23.45 4.77 14.08
C LYS A 105 22.20 5.09 14.89
N LEU A 106 21.12 4.35 14.66
CA LEU A 106 19.85 4.57 15.34
C LEU A 106 19.70 3.79 16.64
N ASN A 107 20.67 2.94 17.02
CA ASN A 107 20.52 1.96 18.10
C ASN A 107 19.20 1.19 17.97
N LEU A 108 18.96 0.63 16.77
CA LEU A 108 17.67 0.03 16.44
C LEU A 108 17.52 -1.35 17.09
N GLU A 109 16.57 -1.44 18.01
CA GLU A 109 16.13 -2.68 18.64
C GLU A 109 14.83 -3.24 18.03
N LEU A 110 14.57 -4.53 18.26
CA LEU A 110 13.39 -5.21 17.75
C LEU A 110 12.09 -4.59 18.25
N ALA A 111 12.07 -4.04 19.47
CA ALA A 111 10.91 -3.38 20.05
C ALA A 111 10.42 -2.19 19.19
N HIS A 112 11.30 -1.45 18.53
CA HIS A 112 10.92 -0.35 17.64
C HIS A 112 10.21 -0.84 16.37
N LEU A 113 10.62 -2.01 15.86
CA LEU A 113 9.98 -2.66 14.72
C LEU A 113 8.65 -3.30 15.12
N ALA A 114 8.57 -3.85 16.34
CA ALA A 114 7.33 -4.40 16.89
C ALA A 114 6.25 -3.33 17.13
N ALA A 115 6.67 -2.11 17.47
CA ALA A 115 5.80 -0.96 17.65
C ALA A 115 5.53 -0.17 16.34
N ALA A 116 6.05 -0.62 15.20
CA ALA A 116 5.92 0.09 13.94
C ALA A 116 4.45 0.23 13.50
N THR A 117 4.18 1.30 12.75
CA THR A 117 2.85 1.58 12.19
C THR A 117 2.93 1.71 10.68
N LEU A 118 1.85 1.32 10.00
CA LEU A 118 1.66 1.50 8.58
C LEU A 118 0.48 2.46 8.37
N THR A 119 0.76 3.63 7.81
CA THR A 119 -0.25 4.60 7.42
C THR A 119 -0.55 4.47 5.94
N ILE A 120 -1.80 4.24 5.59
CA ILE A 120 -2.29 4.15 4.22
C ILE A 120 -3.17 5.36 3.98
N SER A 121 -2.88 6.11 2.92
CA SER A 121 -3.63 7.31 2.53
C SER A 121 -4.09 7.23 1.08
N SER A 122 -5.22 7.86 0.79
CA SER A 122 -5.73 7.98 -0.58
C SER A 122 -6.32 9.36 -0.83
N SER A 123 -6.12 9.89 -2.02
CA SER A 123 -6.81 11.07 -2.56
C SER A 123 -7.13 10.85 -4.04
N ALA A 124 -7.97 11.70 -4.63
CA ALA A 124 -8.29 11.58 -6.06
C ALA A 124 -8.66 12.91 -6.72
N VAL A 125 -8.44 12.97 -8.03
CA VAL A 125 -9.06 13.96 -8.92
C VAL A 125 -10.00 13.22 -9.85
N LEU A 126 -11.29 13.49 -9.72
CA LEU A 126 -12.36 12.83 -10.48
C LEU A 126 -12.48 13.42 -11.89
N ASP A 127 -13.16 12.70 -12.79
CA ASP A 127 -13.34 13.12 -14.18
C ASP A 127 -14.15 14.42 -14.33
N ASP A 128 -15.02 14.72 -13.37
CA ASP A 128 -15.76 16.00 -13.29
C ASP A 128 -14.89 17.14 -12.73
N GLY A 129 -13.62 16.89 -12.45
CA GLY A 129 -12.67 17.83 -11.86
C GLY A 129 -12.78 17.96 -10.34
N ALA A 130 -13.74 17.28 -9.69
CA ALA A 130 -13.86 17.31 -8.25
C ALA A 130 -12.65 16.63 -7.58
N LYS A 131 -12.18 17.21 -6.48
CA LYS A 131 -11.08 16.66 -5.70
C LYS A 131 -11.64 15.92 -4.50
N LEU A 132 -11.22 14.67 -4.34
CA LEU A 132 -11.41 13.93 -3.10
C LEU A 132 -10.22 14.22 -2.20
N GLU A 133 -10.51 14.88 -1.08
CA GLU A 133 -9.51 15.18 -0.05
C GLU A 133 -8.84 13.91 0.47
N ARG A 134 -7.60 14.08 0.94
CA ARG A 134 -6.82 12.98 1.50
C ARG A 134 -7.53 12.36 2.71
N SER A 135 -7.69 11.04 2.67
CA SER A 135 -8.14 10.22 3.80
C SER A 135 -7.04 9.24 4.18
N SER A 136 -6.86 8.98 5.48
CA SER A 136 -5.77 8.12 5.99
C SER A 136 -6.23 7.19 7.11
N VAL A 137 -5.65 5.98 7.18
CA VAL A 137 -5.73 5.06 8.33
C VAL A 137 -4.32 4.66 8.74
N ALA A 138 -4.10 4.53 10.04
CA ALA A 138 -2.90 3.93 10.60
C ALA A 138 -3.25 2.59 11.26
N ILE A 139 -2.50 1.55 10.93
CA ILE A 139 -2.61 0.22 11.53
C ILE A 139 -1.24 -0.20 12.08
N PRO A 140 -1.16 -1.15 13.02
CA PRO A 140 0.10 -1.77 13.39
C PRO A 140 0.77 -2.42 12.17
N PHE A 141 2.06 -2.18 11.98
CA PHE A 141 2.82 -2.77 10.88
C PHE A 141 3.39 -4.12 11.30
N ARG A 142 2.56 -5.15 11.16
CA ARG A 142 2.89 -6.54 11.49
C ARG A 142 2.25 -7.51 10.51
N THR A 143 2.59 -8.80 10.62
CA THR A 143 1.83 -9.85 9.95
C THR A 143 0.42 -9.89 10.53
N VAL A 144 -0.59 -9.66 9.68
CA VAL A 144 -1.97 -9.54 10.12
C VAL A 144 -2.95 -9.82 8.99
N GLU A 145 -4.05 -10.45 9.33
CA GLU A 145 -5.26 -10.53 8.50
C GLU A 145 -6.12 -9.29 8.75
N LEU A 146 -6.43 -8.54 7.69
CA LEU A 146 -7.27 -7.35 7.70
C LEU A 146 -8.68 -7.68 7.19
N GLY A 147 -9.25 -8.74 7.76
CA GLY A 147 -10.53 -9.34 7.35
C GLY A 147 -10.43 -10.27 6.15
N GLU A 148 -11.59 -10.73 5.67
CA GLU A 148 -11.71 -11.83 4.69
C GLU A 148 -11.07 -11.56 3.30
N GLY A 149 -10.60 -10.34 3.02
CA GLY A 149 -10.09 -9.95 1.69
C GLY A 149 -8.77 -9.19 1.68
N ALA A 150 -8.01 -9.23 2.78
CA ALA A 150 -6.81 -8.42 2.90
C ALA A 150 -5.81 -9.01 3.90
N HIS A 151 -4.55 -9.17 3.50
CA HIS A 151 -3.50 -9.66 4.39
C HIS A 151 -2.23 -8.83 4.24
N ILE A 152 -1.48 -8.75 5.34
CA ILE A 152 -0.07 -8.35 5.35
C ILE A 152 0.70 -9.53 5.92
N GLY A 153 1.68 -10.03 5.17
CA GLY A 153 2.60 -11.07 5.61
C GLY A 153 4.03 -10.54 5.56
N ILE A 154 4.80 -10.78 6.62
CA ILE A 154 6.22 -10.44 6.68
C ILE A 154 7.02 -11.73 6.75
N ARG A 155 8.01 -11.88 5.87
CA ARG A 155 8.97 -12.99 5.89
C ARG A 155 10.38 -12.49 6.14
N ASN A 156 11.12 -13.24 6.96
CA ASN A 156 12.53 -12.97 7.23
C ASN A 156 13.45 -13.56 6.13
N ALA A 157 14.76 -13.49 6.35
CA ALA A 157 15.76 -13.95 5.38
C ALA A 157 15.70 -15.45 5.08
N THR A 158 15.09 -16.27 5.94
CA THR A 158 14.89 -17.71 5.71
C THR A 158 13.58 -18.02 4.99
N GLY A 159 12.77 -16.99 4.69
CA GLY A 159 11.43 -17.14 4.13
C GLY A 159 10.37 -17.56 5.16
N ALA A 160 10.71 -17.57 6.46
CA ALA A 160 9.73 -17.87 7.51
C ALA A 160 8.86 -16.64 7.78
N TYR A 161 7.55 -16.85 7.95
CA TYR A 161 6.65 -15.79 8.41
C TYR A 161 7.00 -15.38 9.83
N VAL A 162 7.04 -14.07 10.05
CA VAL A 162 7.38 -13.43 11.33
C VAL A 162 6.39 -12.29 11.59
N ASP A 163 6.18 -11.93 12.85
CA ASP A 163 5.20 -10.88 13.18
C ASP A 163 5.67 -9.49 12.73
N HIS A 164 6.98 -9.21 12.76
CA HIS A 164 7.55 -7.90 12.41
C HIS A 164 8.77 -8.06 11.51
N LEU A 165 9.24 -6.95 10.92
CA LEU A 165 10.52 -6.95 10.20
C LEU A 165 11.64 -7.49 11.11
N ALA A 166 12.46 -8.37 10.57
CA ALA A 166 13.71 -8.77 11.19
C ALA A 166 14.72 -7.63 11.10
N LEU A 167 15.49 -7.42 12.17
CA LEU A 167 16.61 -6.48 12.17
C LEU A 167 17.67 -6.86 11.14
N GLU A 168 17.88 -8.15 10.93
CA GLU A 168 18.98 -8.68 10.13
C GLU A 168 18.53 -9.35 8.85
N GLY A 169 19.35 -9.19 7.83
CA GLY A 169 19.13 -9.81 6.53
C GLY A 169 17.97 -9.19 5.76
N GLN A 170 17.56 -9.93 4.73
CA GLN A 170 16.48 -9.54 3.85
C GLN A 170 15.12 -9.76 4.55
N ASN A 171 14.22 -8.82 4.34
CA ASN A 171 12.82 -8.94 4.67
C ASN A 171 12.00 -8.92 3.39
N GLU A 172 10.88 -9.62 3.42
CA GLU A 172 9.85 -9.58 2.39
C GLU A 172 8.53 -9.18 3.03
N ILE A 173 7.85 -8.20 2.45
CA ILE A 173 6.51 -7.78 2.85
C ILE A 173 5.58 -8.16 1.70
N LEU A 174 4.61 -8.99 1.98
CA LEU A 174 3.60 -9.47 1.05
C LEU A 174 2.25 -8.91 1.47
N THR A 175 1.46 -8.50 0.50
CA THR A 175 0.07 -8.15 0.75
C THR A 175 -0.80 -8.54 -0.42
N ASP A 176 -2.00 -8.99 -0.11
CA ASP A 176 -3.10 -9.07 -1.05
C ASP A 176 -4.18 -8.07 -0.64
N TYR A 177 -4.82 -7.50 -1.65
CA TYR A 177 -6.00 -6.67 -1.41
C TYR A 177 -6.89 -6.65 -2.64
N TRP A 178 -8.11 -6.16 -2.43
CA TRP A 178 -9.06 -5.91 -3.49
C TRP A 178 -9.69 -4.52 -3.30
N ILE A 179 -9.59 -3.65 -4.32
CA ILE A 179 -10.28 -2.35 -4.32
C ILE A 179 -11.77 -2.54 -4.71
N PRO A 180 -12.72 -2.31 -3.79
CA PRO A 180 -14.13 -2.60 -4.02
C PRO A 180 -14.77 -1.57 -4.98
N GLY A 181 -15.01 -1.99 -6.23
CA GLY A 181 -15.43 -1.10 -7.32
C GLY A 181 -16.71 -0.28 -7.11
N PRO A 182 -17.75 -0.78 -6.44
CA PRO A 182 -18.94 0.00 -6.13
C PRO A 182 -18.69 1.27 -5.30
N PHE A 183 -17.54 1.34 -4.61
CA PHE A 183 -17.16 2.49 -3.78
C PHE A 183 -16.12 3.39 -4.44
N VAL A 184 -15.65 3.04 -5.64
CA VAL A 184 -14.67 3.82 -6.39
C VAL A 184 -15.40 4.74 -7.36
N LYS A 185 -15.08 6.03 -7.31
CA LYS A 185 -15.45 6.97 -8.37
C LYS A 185 -14.37 7.00 -9.44
N THR A 186 -14.77 7.07 -10.70
CA THR A 186 -13.84 7.16 -11.83
C THR A 186 -13.01 8.45 -11.74
N GLY A 187 -11.69 8.29 -11.82
CA GLY A 187 -10.74 9.40 -11.71
C GLY A 187 -9.30 8.93 -11.58
N VAL A 188 -8.40 9.87 -11.37
CA VAL A 188 -6.99 9.62 -11.05
C VAL A 188 -6.84 9.58 -9.54
N TRP A 189 -6.45 8.41 -9.02
CA TRP A 189 -6.27 8.15 -7.60
C TRP A 189 -4.80 8.13 -7.26
N THR A 190 -4.45 8.76 -6.13
CA THR A 190 -3.12 8.70 -5.53
C THR A 190 -3.22 7.93 -4.21
N PHE A 191 -2.43 6.88 -4.10
CA PHE A 191 -2.26 6.07 -2.90
C PHE A 191 -0.88 6.33 -2.31
N GLU A 192 -0.82 6.50 -1.00
CA GLU A 192 0.44 6.67 -0.28
C GLU A 192 0.49 5.73 0.91
N VAL A 193 1.60 5.02 1.04
CA VAL A 193 1.87 4.14 2.18
C VAL A 193 3.12 4.63 2.89
N VAL A 194 3.04 4.76 4.21
CA VAL A 194 4.16 5.18 5.07
C VAL A 194 4.27 4.21 6.22
N ALA A 195 5.34 3.43 6.23
CA ALA A 195 5.71 2.64 7.39
C ALA A 195 6.67 3.46 8.26
N SER A 196 6.39 3.56 9.54
CA SER A 196 7.20 4.32 10.51
C SER A 196 7.49 3.48 11.74
N LEU A 197 8.70 3.63 12.29
CA LEU A 197 9.04 3.07 13.58
C LEU A 197 8.11 3.63 14.66
N GLY A 198 7.82 2.79 15.65
CA GLY A 198 7.25 3.21 16.92
C GLY A 198 8.22 2.99 18.06
N GLY A 199 7.71 3.15 19.28
CA GLY A 199 8.49 2.98 20.50
C GLY A 199 9.26 4.23 20.89
N GLU A 200 9.62 4.28 22.18
CA GLU A 200 10.22 5.45 22.81
C GLU A 200 11.48 5.93 22.08
N GLY A 201 11.53 7.22 21.74
CA GLY A 201 12.71 7.85 21.11
C GLY A 201 12.93 7.53 19.62
N LYS A 202 12.04 6.78 18.97
CA LYS A 202 12.08 6.49 17.51
C LYS A 202 10.77 6.78 16.77
N GLU A 203 9.81 7.38 17.46
CA GLU A 203 8.51 7.74 16.89
C GLU A 203 8.67 8.60 15.63
N GLY A 204 8.03 8.19 14.54
CA GLY A 204 8.01 8.95 13.29
C GLY A 204 9.24 8.76 12.40
N VAL A 205 10.24 7.97 12.79
CA VAL A 205 11.33 7.59 11.88
C VAL A 205 10.75 6.71 10.76
N CYS A 206 10.83 7.20 9.53
CA CYS A 206 10.25 6.53 8.37
C CYS A 206 11.05 5.27 7.98
N LEU A 207 10.42 4.10 8.06
CA LEU A 207 10.93 2.86 7.49
C LEU A 207 10.97 3.00 5.97
N PHE A 208 9.80 3.15 5.35
CA PHE A 208 9.67 3.42 3.94
C PHE A 208 8.40 4.21 3.65
N ALA A 209 8.40 4.93 2.53
CA ALA A 209 7.24 5.64 2.02
C ALA A 209 7.15 5.48 0.50
N LEU A 210 5.99 5.03 0.02
CA LEU A 210 5.72 4.81 -1.40
C LEU A 210 4.44 5.52 -1.81
N SER A 211 4.46 6.12 -3.00
CA SER A 211 3.31 6.76 -3.63
C SER A 211 3.04 6.13 -4.99
N LEU A 212 1.79 5.82 -5.28
CA LEU A 212 1.33 5.29 -6.55
C LEU A 212 0.16 6.13 -7.03
N THR A 213 0.24 6.66 -8.24
CA THR A 213 -0.88 7.36 -8.88
C THR A 213 -1.32 6.61 -10.11
N GLN A 214 -2.61 6.28 -10.19
CA GLN A 214 -3.18 5.62 -11.36
C GLN A 214 -4.64 6.00 -11.57
N ARG A 215 -5.10 5.83 -12.81
CA ARG A 215 -6.52 5.95 -13.12
C ARG A 215 -7.26 4.72 -12.60
N LEU A 216 -8.34 4.94 -11.87
CA LEU A 216 -9.30 3.89 -11.52
C LEU A 216 -10.63 4.16 -12.20
N GLU A 217 -11.24 3.09 -12.69
CA GLU A 217 -12.59 3.12 -13.24
C GLU A 217 -13.54 2.51 -12.22
N GLY A 218 -14.39 3.37 -11.66
CA GLY A 218 -15.47 2.94 -10.80
C GLY A 218 -16.44 2.09 -11.58
N THR A 219 -17.00 1.08 -10.93
CA THR A 219 -18.22 0.44 -11.42
C THR A 219 -19.35 1.07 -10.64
N PRO A 220 -20.19 1.93 -11.25
CA PRO A 220 -21.40 2.40 -10.59
C PRO A 220 -22.15 1.17 -10.06
N GLY A 221 -22.31 1.09 -8.74
CA GLY A 221 -23.03 -0.01 -8.12
C GLY A 221 -24.49 0.01 -8.57
N TRP A 222 -24.96 -1.17 -8.98
CA TRP A 222 -26.32 -1.69 -9.06
C TRP A 222 -27.44 -0.79 -8.51
#